data_AF-A0A1B0D6Q2-F1
#
_entry.id   AF-A0A1B0D6Q2-F1
#
_cell.length_a   1.000
_cell.length_b   1.000
_cell.length_c   1.000
_cell.angle_alpha   90.00
_cell.angle_beta   90.00
_cell.angle_gamma   90.00
#
_symmetry.space_group_name_H-M   'P 1'
#
loop_
_entity.id
_entity.type
_entity.pdbx_description
1 polymer ?
#
loop_
_entity_poly.entity_id
_entity_poly.type
_entity_poly.pdbx_seq_one_letter_code
_entity_poly.pdbx_strand_id
1 'polypeptide(L)'
;VAGTALNILESSPETHTAATYQISKRKLTQTLRESCLPKMLCEMAARPSYNLSDRERDLLTLIKSTTLTLAMAVAPTRWHFAAHMGQLLRSGDSLSGTIGCSQLWPQCPFSSQKLMQLSSKVSLK
;
A
#
# COMPACT_ATOMS: atom_id res chain seq x y z
N VAL A 1 0.30 47.89 17.58
CA VAL A 1 0.83 47.49 16.26
C VAL A 1 -0.32 46.98 15.42
N ALA A 2 -0.85 47.83 14.54
CA ALA A 2 -1.97 47.55 13.64
C ALA A 2 -1.43 46.97 12.32
N GLY A 3 -2.20 46.07 11.69
CA GLY A 3 -1.80 45.37 10.47
C GLY A 3 -1.92 46.19 9.18
N THR A 4 -1.65 45.53 8.04
CA THR A 4 -2.46 45.45 6.80
C THR A 4 -1.58 45.22 5.54
N ALA A 5 -2.12 44.37 4.64
CA ALA A 5 -1.93 44.28 3.18
C ALA A 5 -0.63 43.72 2.54
N LEU A 6 -0.78 42.52 1.97
CA LEU A 6 -0.70 42.22 0.53
C LEU A 6 0.13 43.15 -0.36
N ASN A 7 1.09 42.57 -1.07
CA ASN A 7 1.41 42.97 -2.44
C ASN A 7 1.51 41.74 -3.34
N ILE A 8 0.64 41.73 -4.35
CA ILE A 8 0.60 40.82 -5.50
C ILE A 8 1.30 41.55 -6.65
N LEU A 9 2.33 40.96 -7.25
CA LEU A 9 2.76 41.14 -8.65
C LEU A 9 3.39 39.80 -9.08
N GLU A 10 2.64 38.90 -9.71
CA GLU A 10 2.38 38.84 -11.17
C GLU A 10 3.65 38.48 -11.98
N SER A 11 3.77 37.20 -12.37
CA SER A 11 4.00 36.73 -13.76
C SER A 11 4.72 35.36 -13.83
N SER A 12 3.97 34.27 -14.08
CA SER A 12 4.24 33.28 -15.15
C SER A 12 3.29 32.06 -15.04
N PRO A 13 2.45 31.77 -16.05
CA PRO A 13 1.38 30.77 -15.96
C PRO A 13 1.79 29.33 -16.31
N GLU A 14 3.08 28.96 -16.22
CA GLU A 14 3.57 27.70 -16.83
C GLU A 14 4.07 26.64 -15.83
N THR A 15 4.19 26.96 -14.54
CA THR A 15 4.82 26.09 -13.52
C THR A 15 3.87 25.54 -12.45
N HIS A 16 2.63 26.04 -12.36
CA HIS A 16 1.67 25.61 -11.34
C HIS A 16 1.16 24.18 -11.55
N THR A 17 1.08 23.71 -12.79
CA THR A 17 0.54 22.37 -13.13
C THR A 17 1.54 21.26 -12.78
N ALA A 18 2.84 21.49 -12.98
CA ALA A 18 3.88 20.50 -12.71
C ALA A 18 4.09 20.29 -11.19
N ALA A 19 4.15 21.37 -10.40
CA ALA A 19 4.31 21.26 -8.95
C ALA A 19 3.11 20.56 -8.29
N THR A 20 1.89 20.90 -8.71
CA THR A 20 0.65 20.29 -8.20
C THR A 20 0.52 18.82 -8.61
N TYR A 21 0.96 18.46 -9.82
CA TYR A 21 1.05 17.08 -10.27
C TYR A 21 2.07 16.27 -9.46
N GLN A 22 3.25 16.84 -9.17
CA GLN A 22 4.27 16.17 -8.35
C GLN A 22 3.82 16.02 -6.89
N ILE A 23 3.13 17.01 -6.31
CA ILE A 23 2.54 16.92 -4.97
C ILE A 23 1.43 15.85 -4.94
N SER A 24 0.57 15.82 -5.96
CA SER A 24 -0.47 14.80 -6.12
C SER A 24 0.14 13.42 -6.29
N LYS A 25 1.20 13.29 -7.09
CA LYS A 25 1.95 12.04 -7.28
C LYS A 25 2.64 11.57 -5.99
N ARG A 26 3.23 12.48 -5.22
CA ARG A 26 3.83 12.17 -3.90
C ARG A 26 2.77 11.73 -2.90
N LYS A 27 1.63 12.44 -2.82
CA LYS A 27 0.48 12.05 -2.00
C LYS A 27 -0.09 10.70 -2.43
N LEU A 28 -0.26 10.46 -3.72
CA LEU A 28 -0.69 9.17 -4.25
C LEU A 28 0.30 8.05 -3.93
N THR A 29 1.61 8.31 -4.04
CA THR A 29 2.66 7.34 -3.69
C THR A 29 2.68 7.07 -2.19
N GLN A 30 2.44 8.10 -1.37
CA GLN A 30 2.36 7.97 0.08
C GLN A 30 1.11 7.20 0.50
N THR A 31 -0.08 7.51 -0.03
CA THR A 31 -1.30 6.73 0.21
C THR A 31 -1.19 5.29 -0.33
N LEU A 32 -0.55 5.12 -1.49
CA LEU A 32 -0.28 3.80 -2.04
C LEU A 32 0.60 2.99 -1.09
N ARG A 33 1.67 3.57 -0.56
CA ARG A 33 2.54 2.91 0.42
C ARG A 33 1.78 2.72 1.74
N GLU A 34 1.26 3.77 2.34
CA GLU A 34 0.78 3.71 3.73
C GLU A 34 -0.51 2.94 3.93
N SER A 35 -1.42 3.01 2.95
CA SER A 35 -2.78 2.49 3.09
C SER A 35 -3.06 1.32 2.14
N CYS A 36 -2.50 1.35 0.93
CA CYS A 36 -2.84 0.36 -0.10
C CYS A 36 -1.88 -0.81 -0.22
N LEU A 37 -0.60 -0.61 0.04
CA LEU A 37 0.36 -1.69 -0.03
C LEU A 37 0.10 -2.74 1.09
N PRO A 38 -0.37 -2.41 2.32
CA PRO A 38 -0.81 -3.42 3.27
C PRO A 38 -1.99 -4.25 2.73
N LYS A 39 -3.01 -3.59 2.14
CA LYS A 39 -4.13 -4.27 1.48
C LYS A 39 -3.65 -5.23 0.39
N MET A 40 -2.75 -4.76 -0.48
CA MET A 40 -2.18 -5.56 -1.56
C MET A 40 -1.42 -6.79 -1.04
N LEU A 41 -0.63 -6.64 0.03
CA LEU A 41 0.07 -7.75 0.67
C LEU A 41 -0.88 -8.78 1.26
N CYS A 42 -1.98 -8.33 1.89
CA CYS A 42 -3.01 -9.25 2.38
C CYS A 42 -3.65 -10.03 1.23
N GLU A 43 -4.02 -9.35 0.13
CA GLU A 43 -4.62 -10.00 -1.04
C GLU A 43 -3.67 -11.01 -1.70
N MET A 44 -2.36 -10.70 -1.79
CA MET A 44 -1.36 -11.65 -2.24
C MET A 44 -1.25 -12.85 -1.30
N ALA A 45 -1.23 -12.63 0.02
CA ALA A 45 -1.12 -13.70 1.00
C ALA A 45 -2.41 -14.54 1.13
N ALA A 46 -3.58 -13.99 0.81
CA ALA A 46 -4.86 -14.70 0.76
C ALA A 46 -4.98 -15.65 -0.42
N ARG A 47 -4.20 -15.43 -1.49
CA ARG A 47 -4.16 -16.34 -2.64
C ARG A 47 -3.32 -17.59 -2.34
N PRO A 48 -3.71 -18.73 -2.91
CA PRO A 48 -2.88 -19.93 -2.85
C PRO A 48 -1.59 -19.74 -3.63
N SER A 49 -0.54 -20.43 -3.21
CA SER A 49 0.81 -20.23 -3.73
C SER A 49 0.90 -20.44 -5.24
N TYR A 50 0.13 -21.34 -5.84
CA TYR A 50 0.14 -21.56 -7.29
C TYR A 50 -0.47 -20.40 -8.12
N ASN A 51 -1.18 -19.48 -7.48
CA ASN A 51 -1.84 -18.34 -8.12
C ASN A 51 -1.10 -17.01 -7.88
N LEU A 52 0.18 -17.11 -7.49
CA LEU A 52 1.10 -16.00 -7.31
C LEU A 52 2.16 -16.05 -8.41
N SER A 53 2.43 -14.90 -9.01
CA SER A 53 3.61 -14.70 -9.85
C SER A 53 4.89 -14.73 -9.01
N ASP A 54 6.04 -14.96 -9.66
CA ASP A 54 7.34 -15.04 -8.98
C ASP A 54 7.64 -13.77 -8.19
N ARG A 55 7.35 -12.60 -8.76
CA ARG A 55 7.55 -11.30 -8.07
C ARG A 55 6.71 -11.15 -6.80
N GLU A 56 5.47 -11.62 -6.83
CA GLU A 56 4.58 -11.57 -5.65
C GLU A 56 5.06 -12.53 -4.58
N ARG A 57 5.53 -13.72 -4.99
CA ARG A 57 6.12 -14.71 -4.09
C ARG A 57 7.41 -14.20 -3.45
N ASP A 58 8.30 -13.61 -4.24
CA ASP A 58 9.55 -13.02 -3.78
C ASP A 58 9.28 -11.89 -2.79
N LEU A 59 8.35 -11.00 -3.11
CA LEU A 59 7.94 -9.93 -2.21
C LEU A 59 7.39 -10.46 -0.87
N LEU A 60 6.49 -11.45 -0.91
CA LEU A 60 5.98 -12.09 0.30
C LEU A 60 7.09 -12.81 1.08
N THR A 61 8.07 -13.40 0.40
CA THR A 61 9.22 -14.07 1.02
C THR A 61 10.13 -13.07 1.71
N LEU A 62 10.44 -11.95 1.06
CA LEU A 62 11.22 -10.85 1.64
C LEU A 62 10.55 -10.27 2.89
N ILE A 63 9.23 -10.11 2.87
CA ILE A 63 8.49 -9.62 4.04
C ILE A 63 8.56 -10.65 5.17
N LYS A 64 8.38 -11.94 4.89
CA LYS A 64 8.54 -13.00 5.91
C LYS A 64 9.95 -13.09 6.47
N SER A 65 10.98 -13.01 5.63
CA SER A 65 12.38 -13.09 6.06
C SER A 65 12.76 -11.88 6.91
N THR A 66 12.26 -10.70 6.55
CA THR A 66 12.42 -9.49 7.37
C THR A 66 11.71 -9.64 8.71
N THR A 67 10.53 -10.29 8.77
CA THR A 67 9.92 -10.66 10.05
C THR A 67 10.85 -11.51 10.90
N LEU A 68 11.49 -12.55 10.35
CA LEU A 68 12.34 -13.44 11.15
C LEU A 68 13.59 -12.74 11.68
N THR A 69 14.23 -11.90 10.86
CA THR A 69 15.39 -11.11 11.27
C THR A 69 15.01 -10.02 12.27
N LEU A 70 13.82 -9.42 12.13
CA LEU A 70 13.38 -8.30 12.94
C LEU A 70 12.62 -8.72 14.21
N ALA A 71 11.93 -9.86 14.22
CA ALA A 71 11.13 -10.35 15.36
C ALA A 71 11.99 -10.69 16.58
N MET A 72 13.30 -10.83 16.40
CA MET A 72 14.27 -10.98 17.50
C MET A 72 14.64 -9.64 18.17
N ALA A 73 14.17 -8.49 17.64
CA ALA A 73 14.55 -7.17 18.14
C ALA A 73 13.43 -6.10 18.15
N VAL A 74 12.40 -6.20 17.31
CA VAL A 74 11.36 -5.16 17.12
C VAL A 74 10.00 -5.77 16.76
N ALA A 75 8.92 -5.11 17.18
CA ALA A 75 7.54 -5.46 16.85
C ALA A 75 7.27 -5.55 15.32
N PRO A 76 6.36 -6.43 14.88
CA PRO A 76 6.05 -6.60 13.47
C PRO A 76 5.46 -5.32 12.85
N THR A 77 6.05 -4.87 11.74
CA THR A 77 5.50 -3.76 10.95
C THR A 77 4.08 -4.04 10.41
N ARG A 78 3.36 -2.97 10.04
CA ARG A 78 2.02 -3.05 9.39
C ARG A 78 1.96 -3.97 8.17
N TRP A 79 3.08 -4.13 7.47
CA TRP A 79 3.21 -4.97 6.28
C TRP A 79 3.21 -6.45 6.63
N HIS A 80 3.93 -6.80 7.70
CA HIS A 80 3.97 -8.17 8.25
C HIS A 80 2.59 -8.57 8.75
N PHE A 81 1.93 -7.68 9.49
CA PHE A 81 0.57 -7.90 9.97
C PHE A 81 -0.41 -8.17 8.81
N ALA A 82 -0.34 -7.36 7.74
CA ALA A 82 -1.21 -7.53 6.60
C ALA A 82 -1.00 -8.84 5.85
N ALA A 83 0.26 -9.21 5.61
CA ALA A 83 0.59 -10.50 5.00
C ALA A 83 0.14 -11.68 5.87
N HIS A 84 0.24 -11.56 7.20
CA HIS A 84 -0.21 -12.60 8.12
C HIS A 84 -1.73 -12.78 8.10
N MET A 85 -2.49 -11.69 8.14
CA MET A 85 -3.96 -11.74 8.02
C MET A 85 -4.40 -12.40 6.71
N GLY A 86 -3.75 -12.07 5.59
CA GLY A 86 -4.05 -12.74 4.32
C GLY A 86 -3.86 -14.27 4.40
N GLN A 87 -2.84 -14.76 5.11
CA GLN A 87 -2.67 -16.20 5.31
C GLN A 87 -3.80 -16.82 6.12
N LEU A 88 -4.26 -16.14 7.17
CA LEU A 88 -5.40 -16.61 7.98
C LEU A 88 -6.67 -16.70 7.13
N LEU A 89 -6.92 -15.69 6.28
CA LEU A 89 -8.05 -15.68 5.36
C LEU A 89 -7.98 -16.84 4.34
N ARG A 90 -6.77 -17.25 3.94
CA ARG A 90 -6.56 -18.41 3.06
C ARG A 90 -6.79 -19.75 3.78
N SER A 91 -6.33 -19.85 5.02
CA SER A 91 -6.40 -21.07 5.84
C SER A 91 -7.77 -21.35 6.43
N GLY A 92 -8.77 -20.53 6.10
CA GLY A 92 -10.10 -20.46 6.70
C GLY A 92 -10.61 -21.74 7.34
N ASP A 93 -10.49 -21.80 8.67
CA ASP A 93 -11.52 -22.42 9.48
C ASP A 93 -12.79 -21.54 9.38
N SER A 94 -13.95 -22.16 9.43
CA SER A 94 -15.28 -21.59 9.13
C SER A 94 -15.68 -20.28 9.86
N LEU A 95 -14.86 -19.81 10.82
CA LEU A 95 -14.97 -18.52 11.51
C LEU A 95 -14.41 -17.32 10.71
N SER A 96 -13.58 -17.56 9.70
CA SER A 96 -13.04 -16.51 8.80
C SER A 96 -13.99 -16.18 7.64
N GLY A 97 -15.30 -16.23 7.88
CA GLY A 97 -16.32 -16.32 6.83
C GLY A 97 -16.81 -15.00 6.22
N THR A 98 -16.43 -13.83 6.73
CA THR A 98 -17.05 -12.56 6.28
C THR A 98 -16.14 -11.36 6.13
N ILE A 99 -14.97 -11.33 6.77
CA ILE A 99 -14.03 -10.20 6.68
C ILE A 99 -12.92 -10.54 5.67
N GLY A 100 -12.90 -9.82 4.55
CA GLY A 100 -11.81 -9.88 3.57
C GLY A 100 -10.77 -8.77 3.77
N CYS A 101 -9.65 -8.84 3.05
CA CYS A 101 -8.61 -7.79 3.11
C CYS A 101 -9.16 -6.40 2.72
N SER A 102 -10.17 -6.31 1.86
CA SER A 102 -10.83 -5.02 1.58
C SER A 102 -11.43 -4.34 2.81
N GLN A 103 -11.91 -5.13 3.78
CA GLN A 103 -12.57 -4.63 4.99
C GLN A 103 -11.58 -4.37 6.13
N LEU A 104 -10.45 -5.09 6.15
CA LEU A 104 -9.33 -4.86 7.06
C LEU A 104 -8.51 -3.60 6.71
N TRP A 105 -8.48 -3.22 5.42
CA TRP A 105 -7.81 -2.00 4.94
C TRP A 105 -8.75 -1.06 4.19
N PRO A 106 -9.74 -0.44 4.88
CA PRO A 106 -10.71 0.46 4.27
C PRO A 106 -10.09 1.79 3.82
N GLN A 107 -8.91 2.14 4.35
CA GLN A 107 -8.18 3.37 4.01
C GLN A 107 -7.60 3.37 2.58
N CYS A 108 -7.57 2.21 1.92
CA CYS A 108 -7.13 2.15 0.53
C CYS A 108 -8.30 2.41 -0.43
N PRO A 109 -8.26 3.47 -1.25
CA PRO A 109 -9.33 3.80 -2.19
C PRO A 109 -9.39 2.85 -3.42
N PHE A 110 -8.45 1.90 -3.54
CA PHE A 110 -8.44 0.94 -4.62
C PHE A 110 -9.10 -0.38 -4.19
N SER A 111 -9.91 -0.95 -5.10
CA SER A 111 -10.40 -2.31 -4.93
C SER A 111 -9.26 -3.32 -5.01
N SER A 112 -9.44 -4.47 -4.38
CA SER A 112 -8.47 -5.57 -4.39
C SER A 112 -8.07 -5.97 -5.81
N GLN A 113 -9.06 -6.15 -6.69
CA GLN A 113 -8.82 -6.48 -8.09
C GLN A 113 -7.98 -5.42 -8.81
N LYS A 114 -8.25 -4.13 -8.56
CA LYS A 114 -7.50 -3.03 -9.17
C LYS A 114 -6.07 -2.94 -8.62
N LEU A 115 -5.87 -3.16 -7.32
CA LEU A 115 -4.53 -3.25 -6.72
C LEU A 115 -3.71 -4.38 -7.33
N MET A 116 -4.33 -5.54 -7.53
CA MET A 116 -3.64 -6.67 -8.11
C MET A 116 -3.21 -6.41 -9.55
N GLN A 117 -4.05 -5.77 -10.36
CA GLN A 117 -3.67 -5.34 -11.71
C GLN A 117 -2.57 -4.27 -11.74
N LEU A 118 -2.45 -3.46 -10.68
CA LEU A 118 -1.37 -2.48 -10.56
C LEU A 118 -0.06 -3.15 -10.14
N SER A 119 -0.13 -4.14 -9.23
CA SER A 119 1.05 -4.87 -8.76
C SER A 119 1.80 -5.60 -9.87
N SER A 120 1.09 -6.08 -10.89
CA SER A 120 1.70 -6.73 -12.06
C SER A 120 2.34 -5.76 -13.06
N LYS A 121 1.95 -4.47 -13.02
CA LYS A 121 2.42 -3.43 -13.94
C LYS A 121 3.58 -2.61 -13.40
N VAL A 122 3.85 -2.66 -12.10
CA VAL A 122 4.99 -1.96 -11.50
C VAL A 122 6.25 -2.79 -11.73
N SER A 123 7.05 -2.40 -12.73
CA SER A 123 8.45 -2.83 -12.82
C SER A 123 9.29 -1.88 -11.96
N LEU A 124 9.90 -2.43 -10.90
CA LEU A 124 11.00 -1.77 -10.22
C LEU A 124 12.22 -1.89 -11.15
N LYS A 125 12.51 -0.82 -11.89
CA LYS A 125 13.81 -0.65 -12.55
C LYS A 125 14.80 -0.13 -11.52
#